data_AF-A0AA37HYU6-F1
#
_entry.id   AF-A0AA37HYU6-F1
#
_cell.length_a   1.000
_cell.length_b   1.000
_cell.length_c   1.000
_cell.angle_alpha   90.00
_cell.angle_beta   90.00
_cell.angle_gamma   90.00
#
_symmetry.space_group_name_H-M   'P 1'
#
loop_
_entity.id
_entity.type
_entity.pdbx_description
1 polymer ?
#
loop_
_entity_poly.entity_id
_entity_poly.type
_entity_poly.pdbx_seq_one_letter_code
_entity_poly.pdbx_strand_id
1 'polypeptide(L)'
;MYIMMKKTILTFVTAFVSLFSAQAQTWNMIVTHEDGSTDTIPTAKVKNVSFSLPDQNADQILIKELYNGGCLANDGVNSFTKDQGVVLYNNCSQVAVANNLAVGFAGPYNSAASNYWYTTDGQLSYSDYIPALMGIWYFQTPLIIQPYSQVVISFKNAIDNTQTYSNSVNYANKDYYTTYDPESGFNQTSSYAAPADVIPTSHYLKAVKYGQGTAWALSIVSPAFFIFQTQNVTPAVYANNTDNIIYDPGKTGPVYANLKVPTSWILDGIEVYNAGGENVSKKRLTADIDAGYVSLTNKLGHTLYRNVDKEATEALPENAGKLVYNYALGVGNSTDPSGIDAEASIKQGAHIIYQDTNNSTNDFHERQKFSIRGE
;
A
#
# COMPACT_ATOMS: atom_id res chain seq x y z
N MET A 1 -2.21 10.85 -41.26
CA MET A 1 -3.09 9.66 -41.32
C MET A 1 -2.39 8.55 -40.55
N TYR A 2 -2.54 8.60 -39.23
CA TYR A 2 -1.82 7.75 -38.27
C TYR A 2 -2.53 6.39 -38.23
N ILE A 3 -1.84 5.34 -38.66
CA ILE A 3 -2.42 4.00 -38.77
C ILE A 3 -2.65 3.46 -37.36
N MET A 4 -3.93 3.33 -37.00
CA MET A 4 -4.39 2.51 -35.89
C MET A 4 -3.95 1.06 -36.14
N MET A 5 -3.00 0.57 -35.36
CA MET A 5 -2.79 -0.87 -35.18
C MET A 5 -2.22 -1.10 -33.78
N LYS A 6 -3.11 -1.24 -32.80
CA LYS A 6 -2.79 -1.82 -31.48
C LYS A 6 -4.05 -2.14 -30.67
N LYS A 7 -4.97 -2.92 -31.24
CA LYS A 7 -6.01 -3.64 -30.49
C LYS A 7 -6.35 -4.94 -31.22
N THR A 8 -5.45 -5.91 -31.12
CA THR A 8 -5.76 -7.30 -31.46
C THR A 8 -5.39 -8.13 -30.25
N ILE A 9 -6.12 -7.93 -29.14
CA ILE A 9 -6.08 -8.86 -28.02
C ILE A 9 -6.84 -10.10 -28.48
N LEU A 10 -6.03 -11.04 -28.96
CA LEU A 10 -6.17 -12.48 -29.01
C LEU A 10 -7.42 -13.03 -28.28
N THR A 11 -8.57 -12.93 -28.94
CA THR A 11 -9.83 -13.60 -28.54
C THR A 11 -9.84 -15.01 -29.12
N PHE A 12 -8.86 -15.85 -28.77
CA PHE A 12 -8.71 -17.16 -29.43
C PHE A 12 -8.49 -18.38 -28.54
N VAL A 13 -8.39 -18.26 -27.21
CA VAL A 13 -8.08 -19.45 -26.37
C VAL A 13 -9.33 -20.21 -25.90
N THR A 14 -10.52 -19.57 -25.83
CA THR A 14 -11.71 -20.22 -25.25
C THR A 14 -12.66 -20.90 -26.25
N ALA A 15 -12.45 -20.75 -27.57
CA ALA A 15 -13.38 -21.28 -28.58
C ALA A 15 -13.02 -22.67 -29.16
N PHE A 16 -11.91 -23.28 -28.75
CA PHE A 16 -11.41 -24.52 -29.39
C PHE A 16 -11.64 -25.83 -28.61
N VAL A 17 -12.43 -25.82 -27.52
CA VAL A 17 -12.65 -27.04 -26.71
C VAL A 17 -13.92 -27.82 -27.10
N SER A 18 -14.85 -27.24 -27.88
CA SER A 18 -16.10 -27.93 -28.22
C SER A 18 -16.32 -28.01 -29.73
N LEU A 19 -15.63 -28.94 -30.40
CA LEU A 19 -16.03 -29.66 -31.63
C LEU A 19 -14.75 -30.16 -32.29
N PHE A 20 -14.39 -31.43 -32.05
CA PHE A 20 -13.72 -32.36 -32.97
C PHE A 20 -13.24 -33.58 -32.18
N SER A 21 -14.19 -34.41 -31.74
CA SER A 21 -13.91 -35.79 -31.36
C SER A 21 -13.89 -36.65 -32.64
N ALA A 22 -12.71 -36.81 -33.25
CA ALA A 22 -12.32 -37.97 -34.10
C ALA A 22 -11.03 -37.71 -34.89
N GLN A 23 -9.90 -37.58 -34.20
CA GLN A 23 -8.55 -37.97 -34.64
C GLN A 23 -7.58 -37.50 -33.54
N ALA A 24 -6.65 -38.36 -33.12
CA ALA A 24 -5.61 -38.00 -32.16
C ALA A 24 -4.58 -37.08 -32.82
N GLN A 25 -4.99 -35.88 -33.25
CA GLN A 25 -4.08 -34.85 -33.67
C GLN A 25 -3.50 -34.19 -32.42
N THR A 26 -2.22 -34.47 -32.16
CA THR A 26 -1.43 -33.73 -31.18
C THR A 26 -1.10 -32.38 -31.77
N TRP A 27 -1.80 -31.34 -31.32
CA TRP A 27 -1.51 -29.96 -31.72
C TRP A 27 -0.24 -29.47 -31.01
N ASN A 28 0.48 -28.57 -31.67
CA ASN A 28 1.55 -27.79 -31.04
C ASN A 28 1.04 -26.37 -30.80
N MET A 29 1.39 -25.81 -29.65
CA MET A 29 1.36 -24.36 -29.45
C MET A 29 2.60 -23.79 -30.13
N ILE A 30 2.40 -22.87 -31.08
CA ILE A 30 3.48 -22.16 -31.76
C ILE A 30 3.47 -20.72 -31.27
N VAL A 31 4.58 -20.28 -30.66
CA VAL A 31 4.82 -18.89 -30.28
C VAL A 31 5.81 -18.31 -31.27
N THR A 32 5.35 -17.39 -32.12
CA THR A 32 6.21 -16.71 -33.09
C THR A 32 6.69 -15.38 -32.49
N HIS A 33 8.00 -15.20 -32.43
CA HIS A 33 8.68 -14.00 -31.95
C HIS A 33 8.72 -12.91 -33.03
N GLU A 34 9.00 -11.67 -32.64
CA GLU A 34 9.06 -10.52 -33.55
C GLU A 34 10.14 -10.68 -34.63
N ASP A 35 11.24 -11.37 -34.32
CA ASP A 35 12.31 -11.69 -35.27
C ASP A 35 11.97 -12.85 -36.24
N GLY A 36 10.77 -13.41 -36.13
CA GLY A 36 10.28 -14.53 -36.94
C GLY A 36 10.68 -15.91 -36.44
N SER A 37 11.47 -16.01 -35.36
CA SER A 37 11.76 -17.29 -34.70
C SER A 37 10.51 -17.86 -34.03
N THR A 38 10.48 -19.18 -33.81
CA THR A 38 9.29 -19.85 -33.24
C THR A 38 9.65 -20.83 -32.14
N ASP A 39 8.96 -20.73 -31.01
CA ASP A 39 8.90 -21.82 -30.03
C ASP A 39 7.75 -22.76 -30.36
N THR A 40 8.03 -24.06 -30.40
CA THR A 40 7.03 -25.10 -30.64
C THR A 40 6.90 -25.95 -29.37
N ILE A 41 5.75 -25.85 -28.70
CA ILE A 41 5.48 -26.57 -27.46
C ILE A 41 4.35 -27.57 -27.72
N PRO A 42 4.60 -28.89 -27.60
CA PRO A 42 3.53 -29.88 -27.70
C PRO A 42 2.43 -29.57 -26.68
N THR A 43 1.18 -29.50 -27.11
CA THR A 43 0.05 -29.16 -26.21
C THR A 43 -0.08 -30.14 -25.04
N ALA A 44 0.33 -31.40 -25.22
CA ALA A 44 0.43 -32.40 -24.14
C ALA A 44 1.42 -32.03 -23.01
N LYS A 45 2.32 -31.06 -23.24
CA LYS A 45 3.27 -30.53 -22.24
C LYS A 45 2.86 -29.16 -21.70
N VAL A 46 1.76 -28.57 -22.20
CA VAL A 46 1.26 -27.27 -21.73
C VAL A 46 0.25 -27.51 -20.61
N LYS A 47 0.58 -27.12 -19.39
CA LYS A 47 -0.36 -27.14 -18.25
C LYS A 47 -1.25 -25.89 -18.24
N ASN A 48 -0.68 -24.71 -18.48
CA ASN A 48 -1.38 -23.44 -18.61
C ASN A 48 -0.61 -22.50 -19.54
N VAL A 49 -1.26 -21.42 -19.99
CA VAL A 49 -0.63 -20.26 -20.63
C VAL A 49 -1.12 -19.02 -19.88
N SER A 50 -0.19 -18.18 -19.44
CA SER A 50 -0.50 -16.93 -18.74
C SER A 50 0.35 -15.79 -19.30
N PHE A 51 -0.24 -14.61 -19.38
CA PHE A 51 0.47 -13.37 -19.70
C PHE A 51 0.53 -12.53 -18.43
N SER A 52 1.71 -12.03 -18.11
CA SER A 52 1.92 -11.09 -17.01
C SER A 52 2.60 -9.83 -17.54
N LEU A 53 2.21 -8.68 -17.00
CA LEU A 53 2.96 -7.45 -17.19
C LEU A 53 4.20 -7.52 -16.28
N PRO A 54 5.43 -7.39 -16.81
CA PRO A 54 6.60 -7.32 -15.95
C PRO A 54 6.54 -6.07 -15.07
N ASP A 55 7.30 -6.09 -13.98
CA ASP A 55 7.45 -4.90 -13.13
C ASP A 55 8.02 -3.74 -13.95
N GLN A 56 7.50 -2.54 -13.70
CA GLN A 56 7.89 -1.29 -14.36
C GLN A 56 7.83 -0.19 -13.32
N ASN A 57 8.93 0.52 -13.08
CA ASN A 57 8.96 1.69 -12.18
C ASN A 57 8.31 1.44 -10.81
N ALA A 58 8.38 0.21 -10.28
CA ALA A 58 7.74 -0.15 -9.01
C ALA A 58 8.38 0.60 -7.83
N ASP A 59 9.67 0.91 -7.95
CA ASP A 59 10.47 1.76 -7.06
C ASP A 59 9.99 3.22 -7.02
N GLN A 60 9.13 3.64 -7.95
CA GLN A 60 8.53 4.98 -7.97
C GLN A 60 7.18 5.03 -7.23
N ILE A 61 6.68 3.89 -6.74
CA ILE A 61 5.47 3.83 -5.92
C ILE A 61 5.83 4.13 -4.47
N LEU A 62 5.22 5.18 -3.91
CA LEU A 62 5.43 5.61 -2.54
C LEU A 62 4.11 5.79 -1.77
N ILE A 63 4.23 5.95 -0.45
CA ILE A 63 3.17 6.30 0.50
C ILE A 63 3.01 7.82 0.47
N LYS A 64 1.98 8.28 -0.23
CA LYS A 64 1.63 9.71 -0.27
C LYS A 64 0.97 10.16 1.02
N GLU A 65 0.10 9.33 1.60
CA GLU A 65 -0.71 9.74 2.74
C GLU A 65 -1.13 8.53 3.58
N LEU A 66 -0.94 8.59 4.90
CA LEU A 66 -1.40 7.57 5.84
C LEU A 66 -2.47 8.17 6.77
N TYR A 67 -3.66 7.56 6.78
CA TYR A 67 -4.75 7.89 7.68
C TYR A 67 -4.99 6.73 8.65
N ASN A 68 -4.43 6.81 9.85
CA ASN A 68 -4.55 5.75 10.86
C ASN A 68 -5.26 6.21 12.14
N GLY A 69 -5.36 7.51 12.39
CA GLY A 69 -5.80 8.07 13.68
C GLY A 69 -7.30 7.97 13.97
N GLY A 70 -8.13 7.83 12.93
CA GLY A 70 -9.58 7.93 13.04
C GLY A 70 -10.08 9.36 13.30
N CYS A 71 -11.39 9.50 13.48
CA CYS A 71 -12.07 10.78 13.66
C CYS A 71 -12.99 10.82 14.89
N LEU A 72 -13.46 12.00 15.26
CA LEU A 72 -14.51 12.16 16.26
C LEU A 72 -15.84 11.66 15.69
N ALA A 73 -16.59 10.92 16.49
CA ALA A 73 -17.96 10.56 16.21
C ALA A 73 -18.86 11.81 16.31
N ASN A 74 -20.09 11.70 15.80
CA ASN A 74 -21.03 12.83 15.74
C ASN A 74 -21.46 13.35 17.12
N ASP A 75 -21.28 12.56 18.18
CA ASP A 75 -21.54 12.98 19.56
C ASP A 75 -20.45 13.93 20.12
N GLY A 76 -19.35 14.13 19.39
CA GLY A 76 -18.24 14.99 19.78
C GLY A 76 -17.38 14.46 20.93
N VAL A 77 -17.67 13.25 21.44
CA VAL A 77 -17.00 12.66 22.62
C VAL A 77 -16.32 11.35 22.24
N ASN A 78 -17.02 10.46 21.55
CA ASN A 78 -16.49 9.18 21.13
C ASN A 78 -15.66 9.33 19.84
N SER A 79 -14.81 8.36 19.56
CA SER A 79 -14.03 8.30 18.32
C SER A 79 -14.43 7.11 17.46
N PHE A 80 -14.42 7.30 16.15
CA PHE A 80 -14.48 6.24 15.16
C PHE A 80 -13.09 6.01 14.57
N THR A 81 -12.62 4.76 14.56
CA THR A 81 -11.22 4.41 14.22
C THR A 81 -11.13 3.27 13.20
N LYS A 82 -12.23 3.00 12.51
CA LYS A 82 -12.36 1.91 11.54
C LYS A 82 -12.41 2.42 10.11
N ASP A 83 -12.02 3.66 9.90
CA ASP A 83 -11.90 4.35 8.63
C ASP A 83 -10.45 4.50 8.17
N GLN A 84 -9.53 3.71 8.73
CA GLN A 84 -8.12 3.77 8.40
C GLN A 84 -7.87 3.44 6.92
N GLY A 85 -6.88 4.09 6.32
CA GLY A 85 -6.48 3.85 4.95
C GLY A 85 -5.14 4.49 4.59
N VAL A 86 -4.69 4.24 3.37
CA VAL A 86 -3.46 4.78 2.79
C VAL A 86 -3.70 5.20 1.35
N VAL A 87 -2.97 6.22 0.90
CA VAL A 87 -2.87 6.61 -0.50
C VAL A 87 -1.47 6.25 -1.00
N LEU A 88 -1.41 5.43 -2.05
CA LEU A 88 -0.18 5.17 -2.79
C LEU A 88 -0.13 6.05 -4.02
N TYR A 89 1.06 6.52 -4.39
CA TYR A 89 1.27 7.43 -5.51
C TYR A 89 2.43 6.96 -6.39
N ASN A 90 2.27 7.10 -7.70
CA ASN A 90 3.37 6.92 -8.65
C ASN A 90 4.08 8.25 -8.87
N ASN A 91 5.29 8.36 -8.35
CA ASN A 91 6.06 9.60 -8.29
C ASN A 91 6.82 9.94 -9.57
N CYS A 92 6.49 9.30 -10.71
CA CYS A 92 7.19 9.50 -11.97
C CYS A 92 6.25 9.68 -13.18
N SER A 93 6.85 10.06 -14.31
CA SER A 93 6.17 10.33 -15.59
C SER A 93 5.82 9.08 -16.40
N GLN A 94 6.12 7.89 -15.89
CA GLN A 94 5.89 6.61 -16.56
C GLN A 94 4.87 5.78 -15.80
N VAL A 95 4.24 4.82 -16.48
CA VAL A 95 3.33 3.87 -15.80
C VAL A 95 4.15 3.04 -14.81
N ALA A 96 3.65 2.91 -13.58
CA ALA A 96 4.16 1.97 -12.60
C ALA A 96 3.33 0.68 -12.65
N VAL A 97 4.01 -0.47 -12.69
CA VAL A 97 3.44 -1.81 -12.59
C VAL A 97 4.18 -2.54 -11.48
N ALA A 98 3.47 -2.90 -10.41
CA ALA A 98 4.02 -3.65 -9.29
C ALA A 98 3.28 -4.99 -9.14
N ASN A 99 3.91 -6.07 -9.57
CA ASN A 99 3.50 -7.44 -9.28
C ASN A 99 3.74 -7.74 -7.80
N ASN A 100 2.95 -8.63 -7.19
CA ASN A 100 3.22 -9.09 -5.82
C ASN A 100 3.34 -7.99 -4.76
N LEU A 101 2.74 -6.81 -4.99
CA LEU A 101 2.77 -5.74 -4.00
C LEU A 101 1.98 -6.16 -2.75
N ALA A 102 2.55 -5.87 -1.60
CA ALA A 102 1.98 -6.17 -0.29
C ALA A 102 2.21 -5.01 0.68
N VAL A 103 1.42 -5.01 1.75
CA VAL A 103 1.50 -4.03 2.83
C VAL A 103 1.68 -4.75 4.16
N GLY A 104 2.48 -4.14 5.03
CA GLY A 104 2.85 -4.66 6.34
C GLY A 104 2.96 -3.54 7.37
N PHE A 105 3.04 -3.92 8.65
CA PHE A 105 3.51 -3.01 9.67
C PHE A 105 4.44 -3.73 10.65
N ALA A 106 5.42 -3.01 11.18
CA ALA A 106 6.38 -3.55 12.12
C ALA A 106 5.87 -3.51 13.56
N GLY A 107 6.23 -4.54 14.33
CA GLY A 107 5.95 -4.61 15.76
C GLY A 107 7.00 -3.88 16.62
N PRO A 108 6.65 -3.46 17.85
CA PRO A 108 5.32 -3.53 18.47
C PRO A 108 4.30 -2.56 17.84
N TYR A 109 3.01 -2.80 18.07
CA TYR A 109 1.91 -1.98 17.50
C TYR A 109 2.09 -0.48 17.76
N ASN A 110 2.44 -0.13 19.01
CA ASN A 110 2.65 1.25 19.44
C ASN A 110 4.14 1.48 19.70
N SER A 111 4.66 2.63 19.28
CA SER A 111 6.08 2.99 19.42
C SER A 111 6.56 3.07 20.87
N ALA A 112 5.67 3.40 21.82
CA ALA A 112 5.99 3.50 23.24
C ALA A 112 5.89 2.16 24.01
N ALA A 113 5.49 1.08 23.33
CA ALA A 113 5.43 -0.25 23.95
C ALA A 113 6.84 -0.85 24.12
N SER A 114 6.96 -1.86 24.98
CA SER A 114 8.20 -2.62 25.11
C SER A 114 8.58 -3.23 23.76
N ASN A 115 9.75 -2.86 23.25
CA ASN A 115 10.28 -3.36 21.99
C ASN A 115 11.41 -4.37 22.26
N TYR A 116 11.11 -5.66 22.09
CA TYR A 116 12.04 -6.76 22.32
C TYR A 116 13.16 -6.85 21.28
N TRP A 117 13.05 -6.10 20.18
CA TRP A 117 14.04 -6.09 19.11
C TRP A 117 15.25 -5.20 19.40
N TYR A 118 15.23 -4.42 20.49
CA TYR A 118 16.37 -3.59 20.87
C TYR A 118 17.44 -4.40 21.60
N THR A 119 18.69 -4.25 21.18
CA THR A 119 19.87 -4.76 21.88
C THR A 119 20.17 -3.92 23.13
N THR A 120 21.09 -4.40 23.97
CA THR A 120 21.60 -3.65 25.12
C THR A 120 22.26 -2.32 24.74
N ASP A 121 22.74 -2.20 23.50
CA ASP A 121 23.39 -1.01 22.96
C ASP A 121 22.39 0.00 22.37
N GLY A 122 21.09 -0.27 22.50
CA GLY A 122 20.04 0.66 22.07
C GLY A 122 19.80 0.68 20.56
N GLN A 123 20.17 -0.39 19.85
CA GLN A 123 19.95 -0.53 18.40
C GLN A 123 18.96 -1.66 18.09
N LEU A 124 18.32 -1.61 16.92
CA LEU A 124 17.55 -2.75 16.41
C LEU A 124 18.50 -3.94 16.18
N SER A 125 18.04 -5.13 16.54
CA SER A 125 18.79 -6.40 16.40
C SER A 125 18.79 -6.95 14.97
N TYR A 126 18.11 -6.28 14.04
CA TYR A 126 18.03 -6.63 12.63
C TYR A 126 18.43 -5.46 11.73
N SER A 127 18.91 -5.79 10.54
CA SER A 127 19.28 -4.83 9.51
C SER A 127 18.89 -5.27 8.10
N ASP A 128 18.93 -6.57 7.81
CA ASP A 128 18.63 -7.17 6.51
C ASP A 128 17.13 -7.48 6.29
N TYR A 129 16.28 -7.23 7.28
CA TYR A 129 14.84 -7.42 7.20
C TYR A 129 14.06 -6.48 8.12
N ILE A 130 12.77 -6.34 7.84
CA ILE A 130 11.76 -5.72 8.72
C ILE A 130 10.76 -6.80 9.17
N PRO A 131 10.52 -6.98 10.49
CA PRO A 131 9.56 -7.95 11.00
C PRO A 131 8.12 -7.45 10.81
N ALA A 132 7.37 -8.01 9.86
CA ALA A 132 5.96 -7.67 9.65
C ALA A 132 5.09 -8.39 10.70
N LEU A 133 4.44 -7.65 11.58
CA LEU A 133 3.68 -8.22 12.69
C LEU A 133 2.33 -8.80 12.22
N MET A 134 1.95 -9.94 12.79
CA MET A 134 0.66 -10.66 12.71
C MET A 134 0.09 -11.11 11.35
N GLY A 135 0.37 -10.41 10.27
CA GLY A 135 -0.13 -10.73 8.95
C GLY A 135 0.24 -9.66 7.93
N ILE A 136 0.16 -10.05 6.66
CA ILE A 136 0.34 -9.16 5.51
C ILE A 136 -0.93 -9.14 4.67
N TRP A 137 -1.13 -8.06 3.94
CA TRP A 137 -2.14 -7.95 2.88
C TRP A 137 -1.46 -7.74 1.54
N TYR A 138 -1.99 -8.33 0.47
CA TYR A 138 -1.37 -8.28 -0.86
C TYR A 138 -2.40 -8.15 -1.97
N PHE A 139 -1.97 -7.51 -3.05
CA PHE A 139 -2.77 -7.34 -4.26
C PHE A 139 -2.92 -8.69 -5.00
N GLN A 140 -4.13 -8.98 -5.48
CA GLN A 140 -4.42 -10.22 -6.23
C GLN A 140 -3.83 -10.22 -7.64
N THR A 141 -3.67 -9.03 -8.21
CA THR A 141 -3.16 -8.79 -9.56
C THR A 141 -2.14 -7.65 -9.51
N PRO A 142 -1.32 -7.47 -10.55
CA PRO A 142 -0.33 -6.38 -10.55
C PRO A 142 -1.03 -5.04 -10.35
N LEU A 143 -0.53 -4.24 -9.41
CA LEU A 143 -1.02 -2.88 -9.23
C LEU A 143 -0.48 -2.02 -10.37
N ILE A 144 -1.36 -1.34 -11.10
CA ILE A 144 -1.00 -0.44 -12.19
C ILE A 144 -1.40 0.98 -11.78
N ILE A 145 -0.43 1.87 -11.68
CA ILE A 145 -0.65 3.29 -11.37
C ILE A 145 -0.17 4.14 -12.54
N GLN A 146 -1.05 4.96 -13.09
CA GLN A 146 -0.70 5.89 -14.16
C GLN A 146 0.33 6.94 -13.68
N PRO A 147 1.07 7.58 -14.59
CA PRO A 147 1.99 8.67 -14.24
C PRO A 147 1.32 9.67 -13.31
N TYR A 148 2.02 10.07 -12.24
CA TYR A 148 1.58 11.12 -11.32
C TYR A 148 0.16 10.92 -10.76
N SER A 149 -0.27 9.67 -10.63
CA SER A 149 -1.61 9.28 -10.19
C SER A 149 -1.55 8.50 -8.88
N GLN A 150 -2.71 8.33 -8.25
CA GLN A 150 -2.83 7.68 -6.95
C GLN A 150 -3.85 6.54 -6.95
N VAL A 151 -3.71 5.66 -5.97
CA VAL A 151 -4.74 4.71 -5.56
C VAL A 151 -4.98 4.78 -4.06
N VAL A 152 -6.21 4.52 -3.64
CA VAL A 152 -6.59 4.51 -2.22
C VAL A 152 -6.82 3.08 -1.78
N ILE A 153 -6.32 2.74 -0.59
CA ILE A 153 -6.55 1.45 0.04
C ILE A 153 -7.19 1.69 1.41
N SER A 154 -8.42 1.21 1.59
CA SER A 154 -9.08 1.17 2.89
C SER A 154 -8.61 -0.06 3.68
N PHE A 155 -8.14 0.13 4.92
CA PHE A 155 -7.71 -0.96 5.79
C PHE A 155 -8.85 -1.54 6.64
N LYS A 156 -9.94 -0.78 6.82
CA LYS A 156 -11.11 -1.18 7.60
C LYS A 156 -12.34 -0.48 7.03
N ASN A 157 -13.47 -1.18 7.14
CA ASN A 157 -14.80 -0.67 6.85
C ASN A 157 -14.89 0.15 5.55
N ALA A 158 -14.64 -0.52 4.42
CA ALA A 158 -14.66 0.05 3.07
C ALA A 158 -16.09 0.30 2.55
N ILE A 159 -16.80 1.17 3.25
CA ILE A 159 -18.16 1.62 2.96
C ILE A 159 -18.19 3.17 2.97
N ASP A 160 -19.35 3.75 2.70
CA ASP A 160 -19.57 5.16 3.00
C ASP A 160 -19.75 5.35 4.51
N ASN A 161 -18.65 5.63 5.23
CA ASN A 161 -18.70 5.87 6.66
C ASN A 161 -19.38 7.20 7.01
N THR A 162 -19.47 8.14 6.07
CA THR A 162 -20.00 9.49 6.33
C THR A 162 -21.50 9.49 6.65
N GLN A 163 -22.22 8.44 6.23
CA GLN A 163 -23.62 8.21 6.58
C GLN A 163 -23.84 8.04 8.09
N THR A 164 -22.84 7.51 8.81
CA THR A 164 -22.90 7.32 10.28
C THR A 164 -22.01 8.30 11.03
N TYR A 165 -20.84 8.62 10.49
CA TYR A 165 -19.82 9.44 11.10
C TYR A 165 -19.43 10.57 10.15
N SER A 166 -20.01 11.76 10.30
CA SER A 166 -19.86 12.87 9.35
C SER A 166 -18.41 13.39 9.24
N ASN A 167 -17.57 13.08 10.22
CA ASN A 167 -16.15 13.39 10.21
C ASN A 167 -15.26 12.32 9.56
N SER A 168 -15.86 11.22 9.10
CA SER A 168 -15.15 10.08 8.52
C SER A 168 -15.04 10.20 7.00
N VAL A 169 -14.77 9.07 6.34
CA VAL A 169 -14.37 8.96 4.94
C VAL A 169 -15.34 8.08 4.17
N ASN A 170 -15.68 8.51 2.94
CA ASN A 170 -16.43 7.69 2.01
C ASN A 170 -15.48 6.80 1.20
N TYR A 171 -15.48 5.49 1.46
CA TYR A 171 -14.71 4.52 0.67
C TYR A 171 -15.52 3.87 -0.45
N ALA A 172 -16.81 4.18 -0.62
CA ALA A 172 -17.66 3.62 -1.67
C ALA A 172 -17.31 4.22 -3.05
N ASN A 173 -16.15 3.82 -3.59
CA ASN A 173 -15.62 4.25 -4.88
C ASN A 173 -15.06 3.05 -5.64
N LYS A 174 -15.47 2.87 -6.90
CA LYS A 174 -15.07 1.75 -7.76
C LYS A 174 -13.57 1.66 -8.02
N ASP A 175 -12.84 2.76 -7.89
CA ASP A 175 -11.41 2.85 -8.16
C ASP A 175 -10.56 2.56 -6.91
N TYR A 176 -11.20 2.38 -5.75
CA TYR A 176 -10.51 2.12 -4.48
C TYR A 176 -10.29 0.63 -4.25
N TYR A 177 -9.27 0.34 -3.45
CA TYR A 177 -8.91 -0.99 -2.96
C TYR A 177 -9.26 -1.13 -1.48
N THR A 178 -9.38 -2.37 -1.02
CA THR A 178 -9.65 -2.63 0.40
C THR A 178 -9.06 -3.94 0.89
N THR A 179 -8.62 -3.97 2.14
CA THR A 179 -8.29 -5.22 2.84
C THR A 179 -9.57 -5.95 3.23
N TYR A 180 -9.98 -6.93 2.43
CA TYR A 180 -11.16 -7.75 2.70
C TYR A 180 -10.95 -9.20 2.27
N ASP A 181 -10.65 -10.06 3.24
CA ASP A 181 -10.42 -11.48 3.01
C ASP A 181 -10.81 -12.31 4.25
N PRO A 182 -12.11 -12.48 4.54
CA PRO A 182 -12.56 -13.15 5.77
C PRO A 182 -12.05 -14.60 5.88
N GLU A 183 -11.76 -15.26 4.76
CA GLU A 183 -11.21 -16.62 4.70
C GLU A 183 -9.78 -16.72 5.27
N SER A 184 -9.02 -15.62 5.28
CA SER A 184 -7.70 -15.54 5.91
C SER A 184 -7.73 -15.67 7.44
N GLY A 185 -8.91 -15.56 8.05
CA GLY A 185 -9.08 -15.48 9.51
C GLY A 185 -8.98 -14.06 10.07
N PHE A 186 -8.85 -13.04 9.23
CA PHE A 186 -9.19 -11.64 9.55
C PHE A 186 -10.68 -11.39 9.29
N ASN A 187 -11.52 -11.94 10.16
CA ASN A 187 -12.98 -12.02 9.97
C ASN A 187 -13.77 -11.21 11.02
N GLN A 188 -13.14 -10.28 11.72
CA GLN A 188 -13.84 -9.40 12.65
C GLN A 188 -14.82 -8.50 11.88
N THR A 189 -16.11 -8.85 11.89
CA THR A 189 -17.17 -8.15 11.17
C THR A 189 -17.25 -6.67 11.49
N SER A 190 -16.87 -6.28 12.71
CA SER A 190 -16.87 -4.89 13.12
C SER A 190 -15.73 -4.06 12.50
N SER A 191 -14.68 -4.69 11.95
CA SER A 191 -13.58 -4.04 11.20
C SER A 191 -13.67 -4.29 9.69
N TYR A 192 -14.25 -5.44 9.30
CA TYR A 192 -14.40 -5.88 7.91
C TYR A 192 -15.87 -6.18 7.62
N ALA A 193 -16.69 -5.13 7.60
CA ALA A 193 -18.00 -5.22 6.96
C ALA A 193 -17.83 -5.60 5.48
N ALA A 194 -18.87 -6.15 4.86
CA ALA A 194 -18.88 -6.32 3.42
C ALA A 194 -18.56 -4.97 2.74
N PRO A 195 -17.57 -4.90 1.84
CA PRO A 195 -17.24 -3.66 1.15
C PRO A 195 -18.44 -3.15 0.34
N ALA A 196 -18.49 -1.85 0.08
CA ALA A 196 -19.53 -1.26 -0.76
C ALA A 196 -19.57 -1.93 -2.14
N ASP A 197 -20.77 -2.22 -2.65
CA ASP A 197 -21.00 -2.97 -3.91
C ASP A 197 -20.31 -2.38 -5.15
N VAL A 198 -19.95 -1.08 -5.10
CA VAL A 198 -19.21 -0.40 -6.17
C VAL A 198 -17.74 -0.82 -6.25
N ILE A 199 -17.16 -1.35 -5.17
CA ILE A 199 -15.77 -1.81 -5.13
C ILE A 199 -15.72 -3.23 -5.72
N PRO A 200 -15.03 -3.45 -6.85
CA PRO A 200 -14.97 -4.77 -7.46
C PRO A 200 -14.15 -5.75 -6.61
N THR A 201 -14.51 -7.04 -6.65
CA THR A 201 -13.80 -8.08 -5.88
C THR A 201 -12.34 -8.25 -6.28
N SER A 202 -11.95 -7.82 -7.49
CA SER A 202 -10.55 -7.75 -7.92
C SER A 202 -9.72 -6.70 -7.16
N HIS A 203 -10.38 -5.74 -6.50
CA HIS A 203 -9.76 -4.72 -5.65
C HIS A 203 -9.71 -5.12 -4.17
N TYR A 204 -10.17 -6.33 -3.82
CA TYR A 204 -10.03 -6.86 -2.48
C TYR A 204 -8.62 -7.42 -2.32
N LEU A 205 -7.82 -6.85 -1.43
CA LEU A 205 -6.54 -7.43 -1.07
C LEU A 205 -6.77 -8.75 -0.34
N LYS A 206 -5.90 -9.71 -0.60
CA LYS A 206 -5.87 -11.00 0.10
C LYS A 206 -4.88 -10.94 1.27
N ALA A 207 -5.04 -11.84 2.23
CA ALA A 207 -4.21 -11.85 3.42
C ALA A 207 -3.57 -13.21 3.70
N VAL A 208 -2.39 -13.15 4.33
CA VAL A 208 -1.85 -14.29 5.08
C VAL A 208 -1.72 -13.85 6.53
N LYS A 209 -2.40 -14.57 7.42
CA LYS A 209 -2.38 -14.35 8.85
C LYS A 209 -1.57 -15.45 9.52
N TYR A 210 -0.54 -15.04 10.25
CA TYR A 210 0.32 -15.92 11.05
C TYR A 210 0.30 -15.56 12.54
N GLY A 211 -0.32 -14.43 12.90
CA GLY A 211 -0.44 -13.98 14.28
C GLY A 211 -1.81 -14.17 14.93
N GLN A 212 -1.89 -13.75 16.18
CA GLN A 212 -3.13 -13.76 16.96
C GLN A 212 -4.04 -12.56 16.62
N GLY A 213 -5.34 -12.73 16.82
CA GLY A 213 -6.37 -11.71 16.61
C GLY A 213 -7.30 -12.06 15.45
N THR A 214 -8.38 -11.31 15.28
CA THR A 214 -9.32 -11.47 14.15
C THR A 214 -9.37 -10.23 13.26
N ALA A 215 -8.48 -9.25 13.52
CA ALA A 215 -8.27 -8.10 12.68
C ALA A 215 -6.80 -7.68 12.61
N TRP A 216 -6.45 -7.05 11.50
CA TRP A 216 -5.16 -6.42 11.26
C TRP A 216 -5.10 -5.11 12.05
N ALA A 217 -4.45 -5.17 13.21
CA ALA A 217 -4.54 -4.14 14.23
C ALA A 217 -3.51 -3.01 14.02
N LEU A 218 -3.53 -2.35 12.85
CA LEU A 218 -2.73 -1.15 12.62
C LEU A 218 -3.01 -0.11 13.72
N SER A 219 -1.96 0.36 14.39
CA SER A 219 -2.09 1.28 15.51
C SER A 219 -2.79 2.59 15.11
N ILE A 220 -3.69 3.05 15.96
CA ILE A 220 -4.38 4.33 15.79
C ILE A 220 -3.56 5.52 16.30
N VAL A 221 -2.37 5.30 16.86
CA VAL A 221 -1.54 6.37 17.45
C VAL A 221 -0.13 6.42 16.90
N SER A 222 0.48 5.27 16.60
CA SER A 222 1.91 5.22 16.28
C SER A 222 2.29 3.96 15.48
N PRO A 223 1.73 3.69 14.29
CA PRO A 223 2.14 2.55 13.47
C PRO A 223 3.55 2.74 12.89
N ALA A 224 4.19 1.64 12.50
CA ALA A 224 5.33 1.63 11.58
C ALA A 224 4.90 0.87 10.33
N PHE A 225 4.36 1.58 9.35
CA PHE A 225 3.72 0.99 8.17
C PHE A 225 4.70 0.96 7.00
N PHE A 226 4.61 -0.05 6.14
CA PHE A 226 5.45 -0.15 4.96
C PHE A 226 4.77 -0.93 3.83
N ILE A 227 5.23 -0.64 2.61
CA ILE A 227 4.86 -1.37 1.39
C ILE A 227 6.07 -2.15 0.88
N PHE A 228 5.84 -3.33 0.33
CA PHE A 228 6.92 -4.20 -0.14
C PHE A 228 6.48 -5.10 -1.29
N GLN A 229 7.45 -5.52 -2.10
CA GLN A 229 7.24 -6.40 -3.24
C GLN A 229 8.05 -7.68 -3.08
N THR A 230 7.37 -8.84 -3.04
CA THR A 230 8.10 -10.13 -2.99
C THR A 230 8.72 -10.45 -4.35
N GLN A 231 10.01 -10.83 -4.33
CA GLN A 231 10.78 -11.11 -5.54
C GLN A 231 10.87 -12.62 -5.79
N ASN A 232 10.54 -13.08 -7.00
CA ASN A 232 10.60 -14.48 -7.44
C ASN A 232 9.71 -15.47 -6.65
N VAL A 233 8.82 -14.96 -5.79
CA VAL A 233 7.86 -15.74 -4.99
C VAL A 233 6.61 -14.89 -4.81
N THR A 234 5.43 -15.51 -4.72
CA THR A 234 4.20 -14.76 -4.42
C THR A 234 4.11 -14.42 -2.93
N PRO A 235 3.42 -13.35 -2.53
CA PRO A 235 3.26 -13.00 -1.12
C PRO A 235 2.63 -14.13 -0.31
N ALA A 236 1.64 -14.81 -0.89
CA ALA A 236 0.97 -15.95 -0.28
C ALA A 236 1.92 -17.12 0.00
N VAL A 237 2.75 -17.51 -0.99
CA VAL A 237 3.71 -18.62 -0.81
C VAL A 237 4.78 -18.25 0.21
N TYR A 238 5.29 -17.02 0.15
CA TYR A 238 6.33 -16.56 1.07
C TYR A 238 5.84 -16.53 2.52
N ALA A 239 4.65 -15.96 2.76
CA ALA A 239 4.12 -15.78 4.10
C ALA A 239 3.51 -17.05 4.72
N ASN A 240 3.13 -18.05 3.91
CA ASN A 240 2.72 -19.37 4.42
C ASN A 240 3.90 -20.30 4.72
N ASN A 241 5.11 -19.97 4.29
CA ASN A 241 6.30 -20.73 4.66
C ASN A 241 6.71 -20.40 6.10
N THR A 242 6.60 -21.39 6.99
CA THR A 242 6.93 -21.24 8.41
C THR A 242 8.39 -20.89 8.67
N ASP A 243 9.30 -21.21 7.75
CA ASP A 243 10.72 -20.86 7.87
C ASP A 243 10.97 -19.35 7.76
N ASN A 244 10.03 -18.61 7.16
CA ASN A 244 10.07 -17.15 7.07
C ASN A 244 9.41 -16.48 8.29
N ILE A 245 8.81 -17.24 9.20
CA ILE A 245 8.17 -16.73 10.40
C ILE A 245 9.17 -16.72 11.56
N ILE A 246 9.36 -15.55 12.15
CA ILE A 246 10.19 -15.31 13.33
C ILE A 246 9.31 -14.82 14.48
N TYR A 247 9.87 -14.82 15.69
CA TYR A 247 9.20 -14.30 16.87
C TYR A 247 10.00 -13.17 17.49
N ASP A 248 9.31 -12.26 18.19
CA ASP A 248 9.97 -11.28 19.05
C ASP A 248 11.07 -11.95 19.91
N PRO A 249 12.24 -11.33 20.10
CA PRO A 249 13.36 -11.97 20.79
C PRO A 249 12.98 -12.51 22.18
N GLY A 250 13.26 -13.79 22.39
CA GLY A 250 12.94 -14.50 23.63
C GLY A 250 11.44 -14.82 23.82
N LYS A 251 10.62 -14.67 22.78
CA LYS A 251 9.19 -14.99 22.81
C LYS A 251 8.85 -16.16 21.87
N THR A 252 7.66 -16.72 22.09
CA THR A 252 7.13 -17.84 21.29
C THR A 252 5.62 -17.71 21.13
N GLY A 253 5.08 -18.26 20.05
CA GLY A 253 3.64 -18.36 19.81
C GLY A 253 3.07 -17.21 18.98
N PRO A 254 1.83 -17.36 18.49
CA PRO A 254 1.27 -16.52 17.43
C PRO A 254 1.10 -15.04 17.82
N VAL A 255 1.04 -14.69 19.10
CA VAL A 255 0.96 -13.29 19.53
C VAL A 255 2.22 -12.48 19.20
N TYR A 256 3.36 -13.17 19.06
CA TYR A 256 4.67 -12.58 18.77
C TYR A 256 5.17 -12.94 17.37
N ALA A 257 4.34 -13.53 16.52
CA ALA A 257 4.74 -13.99 15.20
C ALA A 257 4.89 -12.81 14.22
N ASN A 258 6.02 -12.78 13.53
CA ASN A 258 6.36 -11.79 12.53
C ASN A 258 6.86 -12.49 11.25
N LEU A 259 6.55 -11.95 10.08
CA LEU A 259 7.17 -12.37 8.82
C LEU A 259 8.49 -11.62 8.64
N LYS A 260 9.56 -12.34 8.33
CA LYS A 260 10.89 -11.76 8.06
C LYS A 260 10.90 -11.15 6.65
N VAL A 261 10.52 -9.88 6.46
CA VAL A 261 10.50 -9.26 5.12
C VAL A 261 11.88 -8.67 4.80
N PRO A 262 12.61 -9.13 3.77
CA PRO A 262 13.91 -8.56 3.39
C PRO A 262 13.84 -7.05 3.16
N THR A 263 14.84 -6.31 3.66
CA THR A 263 14.89 -4.85 3.50
C THR A 263 14.92 -4.46 2.01
N SER A 264 15.57 -5.27 1.17
CA SER A 264 15.62 -5.06 -0.28
C SER A 264 14.28 -5.26 -1.02
N TRP A 265 13.24 -5.73 -0.33
CA TRP A 265 11.88 -5.86 -0.88
C TRP A 265 10.99 -4.68 -0.50
N ILE A 266 11.38 -3.88 0.50
CA ILE A 266 10.62 -2.72 0.93
C ILE A 266 10.74 -1.65 -0.16
N LEU A 267 9.61 -1.09 -0.59
CA LEU A 267 9.60 0.03 -1.52
C LEU A 267 9.58 1.36 -0.77
N ASP A 268 8.81 1.43 0.32
CA ASP A 268 8.66 2.65 1.11
C ASP A 268 8.11 2.33 2.52
N GLY A 269 8.38 3.20 3.49
CA GLY A 269 7.99 3.05 4.89
C GLY A 269 7.73 4.38 5.59
N ILE A 270 6.88 4.33 6.62
CA ILE A 270 6.56 5.48 7.46
C ILE A 270 6.54 5.06 8.94
N GLU A 271 7.41 5.67 9.73
CA GLU A 271 7.44 5.55 11.18
C GLU A 271 6.62 6.67 11.84
N VAL A 272 5.57 6.28 12.55
CA VAL A 272 4.67 7.22 13.22
C VAL A 272 4.83 7.12 14.73
N TYR A 273 4.97 8.27 15.38
CA TYR A 273 4.90 8.42 16.83
C TYR A 273 3.61 9.12 17.25
N ASN A 274 3.18 8.83 18.47
CA ASN A 274 2.05 9.56 19.07
C ASN A 274 2.52 10.96 19.46
N ALA A 275 1.79 11.99 19.05
CA ALA A 275 2.09 13.37 19.44
C ALA A 275 2.13 13.50 20.98
N GLY A 276 3.21 14.08 21.50
CA GLY A 276 3.47 14.20 22.94
C GLY A 276 4.02 12.93 23.61
N GLY A 277 4.26 11.86 22.86
CA GLY A 277 4.86 10.60 23.31
C GLY A 277 6.22 10.29 22.67
N GLU A 278 6.85 11.26 22.02
CA GLU A 278 8.08 11.08 21.24
C GLU A 278 9.25 10.61 22.13
N ASN A 279 9.36 11.16 23.34
CA ASN A 279 10.44 10.86 24.29
C ASN A 279 10.45 9.42 24.81
N VAL A 280 9.32 8.72 24.74
CA VAL A 280 9.18 7.31 25.15
C VAL A 280 9.07 6.36 23.96
N SER A 281 9.03 6.90 22.74
CA SER A 281 8.87 6.11 21.51
C SER A 281 10.17 5.49 21.05
N LYS A 282 10.06 4.34 20.37
CA LYS A 282 11.17 3.59 19.78
C LYS A 282 10.88 3.29 18.31
N LYS A 283 11.95 3.32 17.49
CA LYS A 283 11.91 2.96 16.07
C LYS A 283 11.59 1.49 15.90
N ARG A 284 11.01 1.16 14.75
CA ARG A 284 10.76 -0.21 14.29
C ARG A 284 11.22 -0.40 12.84
N LEU A 285 11.26 0.67 12.05
CA LEU A 285 11.93 0.64 10.75
C LEU A 285 13.43 0.95 10.93
N THR A 286 14.28 0.27 10.16
CA THR A 286 15.71 0.57 10.09
C THR A 286 15.93 1.93 9.42
N ALA A 287 17.09 2.55 9.64
CA ALA A 287 17.37 3.88 9.09
C ALA A 287 17.40 3.92 7.55
N ASP A 288 17.72 2.80 6.90
CA ASP A 288 17.70 2.69 5.44
C ASP A 288 16.28 2.77 4.87
N ILE A 289 15.26 2.44 5.67
CA ILE A 289 13.84 2.54 5.30
C ILE A 289 13.24 3.84 5.83
N ASP A 290 13.49 4.16 7.09
CA ASP A 290 13.06 5.40 7.72
C ASP A 290 14.00 5.78 8.88
N ALA A 291 14.82 6.80 8.65
CA ALA A 291 15.76 7.35 9.61
C ALA A 291 15.11 8.26 10.67
N GLY A 292 13.84 8.63 10.51
CA GLY A 292 13.14 9.55 11.37
C GLY A 292 11.80 9.02 11.87
N TYR A 293 10.89 9.96 12.09
CA TYR A 293 9.49 9.70 12.43
C TYR A 293 8.64 10.94 12.15
N VAL A 294 7.32 10.74 12.06
CA VAL A 294 6.33 11.82 12.05
C VAL A 294 5.34 11.63 13.20
N SER A 295 4.94 12.73 13.86
CA SER A 295 3.98 12.69 14.97
C SER A 295 2.54 12.78 14.49
N LEU A 296 1.63 12.05 15.16
CA LEU A 296 0.19 12.08 14.90
C LEU A 296 -0.60 12.40 16.17
N THR A 297 -1.55 13.31 16.05
CA THR A 297 -2.64 13.55 17.00
C THR A 297 -3.88 12.76 16.56
N ASN A 298 -4.13 11.61 17.21
CA ASN A 298 -5.18 10.71 16.78
C ASN A 298 -6.61 11.20 17.09
N LYS A 299 -7.62 10.52 16.50
CA LYS A 299 -9.07 10.76 16.67
C LYS A 299 -9.60 12.09 16.14
N LEU A 300 -8.76 12.96 15.59
CA LEU A 300 -9.19 14.27 15.08
C LEU A 300 -9.51 14.27 13.58
N GLY A 301 -9.40 13.13 12.90
CA GLY A 301 -9.49 13.05 11.44
C GLY A 301 -8.21 13.53 10.73
N HIS A 302 -7.14 13.72 11.51
CA HIS A 302 -5.81 14.08 11.00
C HIS A 302 -5.16 12.90 10.28
N THR A 303 -4.21 13.23 9.42
CA THR A 303 -3.47 12.28 8.58
C THR A 303 -2.00 12.70 8.48
N LEU A 304 -1.16 11.82 7.96
CA LEU A 304 0.25 12.07 7.73
C LEU A 304 0.44 12.17 6.22
N TYR A 305 0.74 13.36 5.74
CA TYR A 305 0.79 13.70 4.32
C TYR A 305 2.23 13.95 3.90
N ARG A 306 2.65 13.34 2.79
CA ARG A 306 4.02 13.47 2.28
C ARG A 306 4.24 14.89 1.73
N ASN A 307 5.36 15.49 2.09
CA ASN A 307 5.77 16.82 1.66
C ASN A 307 6.08 16.83 0.16
N VAL A 308 5.83 17.96 -0.48
CA VAL A 308 6.18 18.16 -1.89
C VAL A 308 7.69 18.41 -2.02
N ASP A 309 8.33 17.69 -2.93
CA ASP A 309 9.64 18.10 -3.44
C ASP A 309 9.42 19.32 -4.34
N LYS A 310 9.69 20.49 -3.76
CA LYS A 310 9.46 21.77 -4.41
C LYS A 310 10.26 21.92 -5.69
N GLU A 311 11.55 21.62 -5.64
CA GLU A 311 12.45 21.84 -6.76
C GLU A 311 12.07 20.91 -7.92
N ALA A 312 11.85 19.62 -7.65
CA ALA A 312 11.45 18.67 -8.66
C ALA A 312 10.07 18.99 -9.25
N THR A 313 9.12 19.42 -8.41
CA THR A 313 7.77 19.80 -8.86
C THR A 313 7.78 21.07 -9.71
N GLU A 314 8.53 22.10 -9.33
CA GLU A 314 8.64 23.35 -10.09
C GLU A 314 9.43 23.18 -11.39
N ALA A 315 10.33 22.18 -11.45
CA ALA A 315 11.11 21.87 -12.65
C ALA A 315 10.28 21.24 -13.79
N LEU A 316 9.10 20.68 -13.50
CA LEU A 316 8.22 20.09 -14.52
C LEU A 316 7.60 21.17 -15.42
N PRO A 317 7.93 21.24 -16.73
CA PRO A 317 7.40 22.28 -17.62
C PRO A 317 5.87 22.27 -17.72
N GLU A 318 5.25 21.09 -17.60
CA GLU A 318 3.81 20.91 -17.62
C GLU A 318 3.08 21.51 -16.42
N ASN A 319 3.79 21.90 -15.35
CA ASN A 319 3.23 22.56 -14.17
C ASN A 319 3.13 24.09 -14.30
N ALA A 320 3.64 24.67 -15.40
CA ALA A 320 3.61 26.11 -15.62
C ALA A 320 2.19 26.69 -15.45
N GLY A 321 2.02 27.56 -14.45
CA GLY A 321 0.75 28.23 -14.15
C GLY A 321 -0.31 27.38 -13.43
N LYS A 322 0.03 26.18 -12.94
CA LYS A 322 -0.91 25.25 -12.28
C LYS A 322 -0.64 25.03 -10.78
N LEU A 323 0.51 25.48 -10.28
CA LEU A 323 0.89 25.30 -8.88
C LEU A 323 0.16 26.31 -7.99
N VAL A 324 -0.46 25.80 -6.93
CA VAL A 324 -1.12 26.58 -5.89
C VAL A 324 -0.20 26.64 -4.68
N TYR A 325 0.05 27.85 -4.19
CA TYR A 325 0.88 28.10 -3.02
C TYR A 325 0.03 28.57 -1.82
N ASN A 326 0.68 28.75 -0.67
CA ASN A 326 0.10 29.09 0.63
C ASN A 326 -0.67 27.93 1.26
N TYR A 327 -0.06 26.75 1.26
CA TYR A 327 -0.58 25.58 1.98
C TYR A 327 -0.91 25.92 3.44
N ALA A 328 -2.11 25.53 3.88
CA ALA A 328 -2.69 25.93 5.16
C ALA A 328 -3.38 24.79 5.94
N LEU A 329 -3.13 23.53 5.56
CA LEU A 329 -3.76 22.37 6.21
C LEU A 329 -2.84 21.67 7.22
N GLY A 330 -1.68 22.25 7.54
CA GLY A 330 -0.79 21.76 8.60
C GLY A 330 -1.43 21.84 10.01
N VAL A 331 -0.86 21.10 10.95
CA VAL A 331 -1.29 21.04 12.36
C VAL A 331 -0.19 21.60 13.26
N GLY A 332 -0.48 22.69 13.97
CA GLY A 332 0.50 23.35 14.84
C GLY A 332 1.72 23.82 14.04
N ASN A 333 2.91 23.33 14.43
CA ASN A 333 4.17 23.63 13.73
C ASN A 333 4.49 22.62 12.62
N SER A 334 3.66 21.59 12.43
CA SER A 334 3.83 20.57 11.40
C SER A 334 3.11 21.01 10.13
N THR A 335 3.85 21.31 9.06
CA THR A 335 3.30 21.76 7.78
C THR A 335 4.24 21.38 6.63
N ASP A 336 3.72 21.37 5.41
CA ASP A 336 4.55 21.20 4.21
C ASP A 336 5.53 22.40 4.06
N PRO A 337 6.85 22.17 4.09
CA PRO A 337 7.84 23.25 4.00
C PRO A 337 7.94 23.89 2.60
N SER A 338 7.44 23.22 1.55
CA SER A 338 7.44 23.77 0.19
C SER A 338 6.51 24.97 0.03
N GLY A 339 5.44 25.01 0.84
CA GLY A 339 4.32 25.93 0.74
C GLY A 339 3.34 25.64 -0.41
N ILE A 340 3.54 24.55 -1.16
CA ILE A 340 2.67 24.13 -2.27
C ILE A 340 1.47 23.34 -1.71
N ASP A 341 0.26 23.72 -2.11
CA ASP A 341 -0.94 22.91 -1.88
C ASP A 341 -1.05 21.87 -3.01
N ALA A 342 -0.54 20.66 -2.75
CA ALA A 342 -0.53 19.58 -3.73
C ALA A 342 -1.94 19.21 -4.22
N GLU A 343 -2.94 19.12 -3.33
CA GLU A 343 -4.30 18.74 -3.71
C GLU A 343 -4.99 19.83 -4.55
N ALA A 344 -4.78 21.10 -4.20
CA ALA A 344 -5.29 22.20 -5.01
C ALA A 344 -4.59 22.30 -6.38
N SER A 345 -3.28 22.02 -6.43
CA SER A 345 -2.49 22.01 -7.65
C SER A 345 -2.90 20.86 -8.59
N ILE A 346 -3.13 19.66 -8.04
CA ILE A 346 -3.63 18.48 -8.79
C ILE A 346 -5.00 18.81 -9.42
N LYS A 347 -5.88 19.51 -8.71
CA LYS A 347 -7.18 19.97 -9.26
C LYS A 347 -7.03 20.96 -10.42
N GLN A 348 -5.89 21.65 -10.53
CA GLN A 348 -5.54 22.49 -11.68
C GLN A 348 -4.77 21.73 -12.77
N GLY A 349 -4.59 20.42 -12.60
CA GLY A 349 -3.90 19.55 -13.56
C GLY A 349 -2.37 19.61 -13.46
N ALA A 350 -1.83 20.00 -12.30
CA ALA A 350 -0.41 19.87 -12.00
C ALA A 350 -0.05 18.41 -11.68
N HIS A 351 1.20 18.06 -11.92
CA HIS A 351 1.85 16.84 -11.45
C HIS A 351 2.73 17.17 -10.24
N ILE A 352 2.69 16.35 -9.21
CA ILE A 352 3.41 16.62 -7.96
C ILE A 352 4.47 15.56 -7.79
N ILE A 353 5.71 16.00 -7.55
CA ILE A 353 6.77 15.13 -7.07
C ILE A 353 6.78 15.23 -5.55
N TYR A 354 6.55 14.12 -4.88
CA TYR A 354 6.64 14.03 -3.43
C TYR A 354 8.07 13.74 -3.00
N GLN A 355 8.46 14.35 -1.89
CA GLN A 355 9.78 14.18 -1.29
C GLN A 355 9.91 12.78 -0.70
N ASP A 356 11.06 12.14 -0.94
CA ASP A 356 11.43 10.88 -0.30
C ASP A 356 12.92 10.90 0.04
N THR A 357 13.22 11.01 1.33
CA THR A 357 14.59 11.00 1.85
C THR A 357 14.82 9.81 2.79
N ASN A 358 13.92 8.81 2.76
CA ASN A 358 13.82 7.73 3.73
C ASN A 358 13.88 8.27 5.17
N ASN A 359 13.18 9.38 5.44
CA ASN A 359 13.16 10.02 6.74
C ASN A 359 11.83 10.74 6.97
N SER A 360 10.93 10.11 7.72
CA SER A 360 9.59 10.65 7.94
C SER A 360 9.55 12.04 8.58
N THR A 361 10.60 12.45 9.30
CA THR A 361 10.69 13.79 9.88
C THR A 361 10.82 14.87 8.81
N ASN A 362 11.45 14.55 7.68
CA ASN A 362 11.61 15.45 6.55
C ASN A 362 10.49 15.26 5.53
N ASP A 363 10.01 14.03 5.39
CA ASP A 363 9.18 13.63 4.26
C ASP A 363 7.70 13.78 4.55
N PHE A 364 7.26 13.83 5.81
CA PHE A 364 5.85 13.93 6.15
C PHE A 364 5.55 15.08 7.12
N HIS A 365 4.31 15.55 7.07
CA HIS A 365 3.73 16.40 8.09
C HIS A 365 2.34 15.89 8.49
N GLU A 366 1.94 16.18 9.72
CA GLU A 366 0.55 16.05 10.16
C GLU A 366 -0.34 17.09 9.47
N ARG A 367 -1.42 16.61 8.87
CA ARG A 367 -2.41 17.38 8.11
C ARG A 367 -3.80 17.22 8.73
N GLN A 368 -4.59 18.30 8.73
CA GLN A 368 -5.89 18.41 9.40
C GLN A 368 -6.98 17.47 8.88
N LYS A 369 -6.87 16.97 7.65
CA LYS A 369 -7.86 16.10 7.02
C LYS A 369 -7.22 15.17 6.01
N PHE A 370 -7.79 13.98 5.85
CA PHE A 370 -7.45 13.04 4.79
C PHE A 370 -7.88 13.57 3.40
N SER A 371 -7.10 13.34 2.34
CA SER A 371 -7.37 13.97 1.03
C SER A 371 -8.71 13.61 0.42
N ILE A 372 -9.19 12.40 0.67
CA ILE A 372 -10.47 11.93 0.12
C ILE A 372 -11.69 12.29 0.97
N ARG A 373 -11.50 13.11 2.03
CA ARG A 373 -12.61 13.57 2.86
C ARG A 373 -13.33 14.75 2.20
N GLY A 374 -14.62 14.57 1.93
CA GLY A 374 -15.49 15.56 1.29
C GLY A 374 -15.49 15.52 -0.24
N GLU A 375 -15.01 14.41 -0.82
CA GLU A 375 -15.15 14.08 -2.24
C GLU A 375 -16.54 13.56 -2.61
#